data_AF-A0A4V2PJW2-F1
#
_entry.id   AF-A0A4V2PJW2-F1
#
_cell.length_a   1.000
_cell.length_b   1.000
_cell.length_c   1.000
_cell.angle_alpha   90.00
_cell.angle_beta   90.00
_cell.angle_gamma   90.00
#
_symmetry.space_group_name_H-M   'P 1'
#
loop_
_entity.id
_entity.type
_entity.pdbx_description
1 polymer ?
#
loop_
_entity_poly.entity_id
_entity_poly.type
_entity_poly.pdbx_seq_one_letter_code
_entity_poly.pdbx_strand_id
1 'polypeptide(L)'
;MNDEEDEGPSPPDVATGEPMLLGLPQDPHIGGEMALSEAIYWIASEGGATPFDARDAGIWRKAADALHMRIVDGSVLLMGRRHGLGFAERVDGVLLSGVEMNPPYAVNAPFSLIMGRRPYIDYVGRASREQWQDWAHDDLHGANRVPEYTHLQVRAPDIARIWPFPARLAAPLEASECDETSSRPGRPTDEQVRAIIEQENERRAISKSPNKVTQNEAGELVRSLGFSVDRLQVRSIARELKGNNKSGPQGPRK
;
A
#
# COMPACT_ATOMS: atom_id res chain seq x y z
N MET A 1 37.41 53.40 -2.82
CA MET A 1 36.07 52.85 -2.54
C MET A 1 36.13 51.46 -3.13
N ASN A 2 36.38 50.48 -2.27
CA ASN A 2 36.49 49.08 -2.68
C ASN A 2 35.08 48.51 -2.58
N ASP A 3 34.57 48.03 -3.69
CA ASP A 3 33.32 47.28 -3.76
C ASP A 3 33.58 45.93 -3.09
N GLU A 4 33.14 45.79 -1.84
CA GLU A 4 33.05 44.51 -1.15
C GLU A 4 31.94 43.71 -1.85
N GLU A 5 32.34 42.82 -2.75
CA GLU A 5 31.48 41.79 -3.30
C GLU A 5 31.08 40.86 -2.15
N ASP A 6 29.84 41.04 -1.67
CA ASP A 6 29.15 40.20 -0.71
C ASP A 6 28.99 38.80 -1.33
N GLU A 7 29.96 37.91 -1.05
CA GLU A 7 29.88 36.49 -1.36
C GLU A 7 28.74 35.88 -0.55
N GLY A 8 27.53 35.97 -1.10
CA GLY A 8 26.34 35.34 -0.57
C GLY A 8 26.58 33.86 -0.27
N PRO A 9 25.86 33.30 0.72
CA PRO A 9 26.08 31.93 1.19
C PRO A 9 26.11 30.97 0.02
N SER A 10 27.23 30.24 -0.11
CA SER A 10 27.39 29.19 -1.11
C SER A 10 26.15 28.31 -1.09
N PRO A 11 25.52 28.03 -2.24
CA PRO A 11 24.36 27.16 -2.29
C PRO A 11 24.70 25.83 -1.60
N PRO A 12 23.80 25.28 -0.77
CA PRO A 12 24.06 24.05 -0.05
C PRO A 12 24.54 23.00 -1.06
N ASP A 13 25.68 22.38 -0.73
CA ASP A 13 26.31 21.32 -1.51
C ASP A 13 25.26 20.40 -2.09
N VAL A 14 25.21 20.33 -3.42
CA VAL A 14 24.32 19.43 -4.16
C VAL A 14 24.71 18.02 -3.77
N ALA A 15 23.96 17.49 -2.81
CA ALA A 15 23.96 16.13 -2.28
C ALA A 15 25.04 15.23 -2.88
N THR A 16 26.10 14.98 -2.13
CA THR A 16 26.88 13.75 -2.22
C THR A 16 25.88 12.59 -2.10
N GLY A 17 25.39 12.14 -3.25
CA GLY A 17 24.21 11.30 -3.41
C GLY A 17 24.49 9.85 -3.04
N GLU A 18 24.82 9.61 -1.78
CA GLU A 18 24.93 8.26 -1.22
C GLU A 18 23.70 7.43 -1.64
N PRO A 19 23.88 6.20 -2.14
CA PRO A 19 22.77 5.37 -2.57
C PRO A 19 21.85 5.09 -1.38
N MET A 20 20.54 5.21 -1.60
CA MET A 20 19.56 4.84 -0.57
C MET A 20 19.43 3.32 -0.55
N LEU A 21 20.16 2.65 0.33
CA LEU A 21 20.07 1.20 0.47
C LEU A 21 18.89 0.82 1.39
N LEU A 22 17.94 0.08 0.85
CA LEU A 22 16.91 -0.59 1.65
C LEU A 22 17.54 -1.84 2.26
N GLY A 23 17.31 -2.07 3.57
CA GLY A 23 17.71 -3.34 4.20
C GLY A 23 17.00 -4.54 3.57
N LEU A 24 17.27 -5.76 4.03
CA LEU A 24 16.77 -6.99 3.38
C LEU A 24 15.25 -6.96 3.07
N PRO A 25 14.82 -7.49 1.89
CA PRO A 25 13.42 -7.62 1.54
C PRO A 25 12.71 -8.65 2.42
N GLN A 26 11.39 -8.58 2.51
CA GLN A 26 10.60 -9.61 3.17
C GLN A 26 10.72 -10.96 2.44
N ASP A 27 10.99 -12.04 3.17
CA ASP A 27 11.10 -13.38 2.61
C ASP A 27 9.72 -13.97 2.26
N PRO A 28 9.42 -14.28 0.98
CA PRO A 28 8.15 -14.86 0.57
C PRO A 28 7.93 -16.30 1.06
N HIS A 29 8.98 -17.00 1.53
CA HIS A 29 8.88 -18.39 2.01
C HIS A 29 8.19 -18.50 3.38
N ILE A 30 8.10 -17.40 4.14
CA ILE A 30 7.33 -17.35 5.40
C ILE A 30 5.83 -17.60 5.13
N GLY A 31 5.39 -17.40 3.89
CA GLY A 31 4.03 -17.65 3.43
C GLY A 31 3.08 -16.47 3.69
N GLY A 32 1.79 -16.69 3.40
CA GLY A 32 0.76 -15.67 3.53
C GLY A 32 0.68 -14.72 2.33
N GLU A 33 0.43 -13.45 2.64
CA GLU A 33 0.26 -12.36 1.68
C GLU A 33 1.41 -11.37 1.87
N MET A 34 1.85 -10.77 0.77
CA MET A 34 2.94 -9.79 0.74
C MET A 34 2.46 -8.55 0.00
N ALA A 35 2.79 -7.37 0.51
CA ALA A 35 2.52 -6.11 -0.17
C ALA A 35 3.12 -6.13 -1.60
N LEU A 36 2.44 -5.47 -2.54
CA LEU A 36 2.89 -5.49 -3.93
C LEU A 36 4.28 -4.82 -4.09
N SER A 37 4.54 -3.75 -3.34
CA SER A 37 5.86 -3.09 -3.24
C SER A 37 6.97 -3.99 -2.70
N GLU A 38 6.68 -4.80 -1.68
CA GLU A 38 7.64 -5.77 -1.12
C GLU A 38 7.94 -6.89 -2.12
N ALA A 39 6.95 -7.34 -2.89
CA ALA A 39 7.16 -8.35 -3.94
C ALA A 39 8.04 -7.83 -5.07
N ILE A 40 7.83 -6.60 -5.55
CA ILE A 40 8.74 -6.00 -6.53
C ILE A 40 10.13 -5.74 -5.94
N TYR A 41 10.24 -5.46 -4.64
CA TYR A 41 11.53 -5.26 -3.98
C TYR A 41 12.32 -6.57 -3.88
N TRP A 42 11.64 -7.68 -3.55
CA TRP A 42 12.20 -9.02 -3.61
C TRP A 42 12.77 -9.35 -4.99
N ILE A 43 12.02 -9.03 -6.06
CA ILE A 43 12.44 -9.27 -7.45
C ILE A 43 13.61 -8.36 -7.84
N ALA A 44 13.51 -7.06 -7.54
CA ALA A 44 14.51 -6.06 -7.87
C ALA A 44 15.87 -6.33 -7.22
N SER A 45 15.86 -6.79 -5.97
CA SER A 45 17.07 -7.10 -5.20
C SER A 45 17.56 -8.54 -5.36
N GLU A 46 16.90 -9.36 -6.19
CA GLU A 46 17.16 -10.80 -6.32
C GLU A 46 17.18 -11.52 -4.95
N GLY A 47 16.16 -11.26 -4.13
CA GLY A 47 16.07 -11.79 -2.77
C GLY A 47 17.09 -11.18 -1.80
N GLY A 48 17.52 -9.93 -2.06
CA GLY A 48 18.54 -9.23 -1.29
C GLY A 48 19.99 -9.60 -1.65
N ALA A 49 20.21 -10.37 -2.71
CA ALA A 49 21.55 -10.71 -3.19
C ALA A 49 22.25 -9.53 -3.89
N THR A 50 21.46 -8.69 -4.57
CA THR A 50 21.93 -7.59 -5.41
C THR A 50 21.44 -6.26 -4.82
N PRO A 51 22.27 -5.53 -4.06
CA PRO A 51 21.89 -4.20 -3.56
C PRO A 51 21.80 -3.21 -4.70
N PHE A 52 20.87 -2.26 -4.60
CA PHE A 52 20.71 -1.17 -5.56
C PHE A 52 20.23 0.11 -4.86
N ASP A 53 20.40 1.27 -5.50
CA ASP A 53 19.85 2.53 -4.98
C ASP A 53 18.33 2.52 -5.11
N ALA A 54 17.61 2.65 -3.99
CA ALA A 54 16.16 2.66 -3.95
C ALA A 54 15.52 3.76 -4.83
N ARG A 55 16.27 4.78 -5.22
CA ARG A 55 15.82 5.85 -6.11
C ARG A 55 15.94 5.48 -7.60
N ASP A 56 16.54 4.34 -7.94
CA ASP A 56 16.64 3.86 -9.32
C ASP A 56 15.29 3.31 -9.82
N ALA A 57 14.52 4.22 -10.42
CA ALA A 57 13.22 3.90 -11.02
C ALA A 57 13.30 2.85 -12.15
N GLY A 58 14.45 2.68 -12.79
CA GLY A 58 14.65 1.71 -13.87
C GLY A 58 14.63 0.27 -13.35
N ILE A 59 15.31 0.03 -12.23
CA ILE A 59 15.35 -1.29 -11.57
C ILE A 59 13.96 -1.67 -11.06
N TRP A 60 13.26 -0.75 -10.40
CA TRP A 60 11.88 -0.98 -9.95
C TRP A 60 10.95 -1.31 -11.11
N ARG A 61 11.06 -0.59 -12.23
CA ARG A 61 10.20 -0.80 -13.39
C ARG A 61 10.41 -2.17 -14.00
N LYS A 62 11.66 -2.59 -14.16
CA LYS A 62 12.00 -3.92 -14.68
C LYS A 62 11.42 -5.04 -13.79
N ALA A 63 11.49 -4.87 -12.47
CA ALA A 63 10.92 -5.83 -11.52
C ALA A 63 9.38 -5.85 -11.56
N ALA A 64 8.75 -4.67 -11.62
CA ALA A 64 7.30 -4.54 -11.74
C ALA A 64 6.77 -5.14 -13.05
N ASP A 65 7.40 -4.86 -14.19
CA ASP A 65 7.02 -5.42 -15.49
C ASP A 65 7.08 -6.96 -15.46
N ALA A 66 8.15 -7.52 -14.87
CA ALA A 66 8.29 -8.97 -14.70
C ALA A 66 7.19 -9.56 -13.82
N LEU A 67 6.81 -8.89 -12.74
CA LEU A 67 5.73 -9.30 -11.86
C LEU A 67 4.35 -9.20 -12.53
N HIS A 68 4.06 -8.07 -13.19
CA HIS A 68 2.79 -7.80 -13.87
C HIS A 68 2.50 -8.85 -14.94
N MET A 69 3.49 -9.26 -15.72
CA MET A 69 3.34 -10.34 -16.70
C MET A 69 2.83 -11.63 -16.07
N ARG A 70 3.28 -11.96 -14.85
CA ARG A 70 2.83 -13.15 -14.10
C ARG A 70 1.48 -12.97 -13.42
N ILE A 71 1.08 -11.74 -13.14
CA ILE A 71 -0.27 -11.45 -12.66
C ILE A 71 -1.27 -11.57 -13.83
N VAL A 72 -0.92 -11.01 -15.00
CA VAL A 72 -1.73 -11.06 -16.23
C VAL A 72 -1.95 -12.49 -16.71
N ASP A 73 -0.92 -13.33 -16.69
CA ASP A 73 -1.04 -14.76 -17.09
C ASP A 73 -1.70 -15.65 -16.01
N GLY A 74 -1.98 -15.09 -14.83
CA GLY A 74 -2.61 -15.79 -13.71
C GLY A 74 -1.68 -16.66 -12.87
N SER A 75 -0.36 -16.64 -13.12
CA SER A 75 0.64 -17.38 -12.33
C SER A 75 0.84 -16.80 -10.93
N VAL A 76 0.54 -15.52 -10.73
CA VAL A 76 0.53 -14.83 -9.42
C VAL A 76 -0.86 -14.28 -9.16
N LEU A 77 -1.44 -14.63 -8.01
CA LEU A 77 -2.71 -14.03 -7.58
C LEU A 77 -2.49 -12.64 -7.00
N LEU A 78 -3.10 -11.63 -7.62
CA LEU A 78 -3.22 -10.26 -7.10
C LEU A 78 -4.54 -10.08 -6.33
N MET A 79 -4.46 -9.43 -5.17
CA MET A 79 -5.60 -9.11 -4.32
C MET A 79 -5.53 -7.64 -3.88
N GLY A 80 -6.67 -7.06 -3.55
CA GLY A 80 -6.77 -5.68 -3.05
C GLY A 80 -8.17 -5.37 -2.52
N ARG A 81 -8.33 -4.25 -1.85
CA ARG A 81 -9.62 -3.75 -1.34
C ARG A 81 -10.21 -2.77 -2.34
N ARG A 82 -11.40 -3.06 -2.87
CA ARG A 82 -12.05 -2.17 -3.84
C ARG A 82 -12.51 -0.89 -3.15
N HIS A 83 -12.04 0.25 -3.65
CA HIS A 83 -12.27 1.58 -3.06
C HIS A 83 -11.92 1.67 -1.57
N GLY A 84 -10.95 0.86 -1.10
CA GLY A 84 -10.52 0.82 0.30
C GLY A 84 -11.51 0.25 1.30
N LEU A 85 -12.62 -0.34 0.84
CA LEU A 85 -13.66 -0.89 1.71
C LEU A 85 -13.68 -2.42 1.65
N GLY A 86 -14.04 -3.03 2.79
CA GLY A 86 -14.32 -4.47 2.89
C GLY A 86 -13.08 -5.37 2.93
N PHE A 87 -13.31 -6.65 2.65
CA PHE A 87 -12.26 -7.65 2.58
C PHE A 87 -11.48 -7.53 1.27
N ALA A 88 -10.23 -7.99 1.28
CA ALA A 88 -9.46 -8.10 0.05
C ALA A 88 -10.17 -9.08 -0.91
N GLU A 89 -10.30 -8.66 -2.16
CA GLU A 89 -10.84 -9.45 -3.24
C GLU A 89 -9.77 -9.64 -4.34
N ARG A 90 -9.99 -10.63 -5.21
CA ARG A 90 -9.12 -10.87 -6.36
C ARG A 90 -9.25 -9.70 -7.34
N VAL A 91 -8.11 -9.12 -7.74
CA VAL A 91 -8.03 -8.12 -8.80
C VAL A 91 -7.78 -8.84 -10.12
N ASP A 92 -8.51 -8.47 -11.17
CA ASP A 92 -8.27 -9.01 -12.51
C ASP A 92 -6.92 -8.50 -13.04
N GLY A 93 -6.01 -9.43 -13.32
CA GLY A 93 -4.67 -9.10 -13.81
C GLY A 93 -4.68 -8.36 -15.14
N VAL A 94 -5.72 -8.52 -15.96
CA VAL A 94 -5.88 -7.78 -17.23
C VAL A 94 -5.92 -6.27 -17.00
N LEU A 95 -6.38 -5.81 -15.83
CA LEU A 95 -6.39 -4.40 -15.46
C LEU A 95 -4.98 -3.80 -15.40
N LEU A 96 -3.93 -4.62 -15.21
CA LEU A 96 -2.55 -4.16 -15.21
C LEU A 96 -1.95 -3.96 -16.61
N SER A 97 -2.67 -4.35 -17.67
CA SER A 97 -2.16 -4.22 -19.03
C SER A 97 -2.00 -2.74 -19.42
N GLY A 98 -0.75 -2.31 -19.62
CA GLY A 98 -0.44 -0.92 -20.00
C GLY A 98 -0.58 0.09 -18.87
N VAL A 99 -0.66 -0.36 -17.62
CA VAL A 99 -0.69 0.51 -16.44
C VAL A 99 0.70 1.09 -16.19
N GLU A 100 0.76 2.40 -15.95
CA GLU A 100 2.03 3.07 -15.61
C GLU A 100 2.39 2.80 -14.14
N MET A 101 3.67 2.83 -13.82
CA MET A 101 4.16 2.65 -12.45
C MET A 101 4.67 3.98 -11.89
N ASN A 102 4.21 4.35 -10.69
CA ASN A 102 4.92 5.29 -9.83
C ASN A 102 5.92 4.49 -8.96
N PRO A 103 7.23 4.60 -9.19
CA PRO A 103 8.21 3.85 -8.39
C PRO A 103 8.21 4.35 -6.94
N PRO A 104 8.46 3.47 -5.96
CA PRO A 104 8.66 3.90 -4.59
C PRO A 104 9.92 4.77 -4.50
N TYR A 105 9.93 5.72 -3.56
CA TYR A 105 11.08 6.61 -3.31
C TYR A 105 11.52 7.49 -4.47
N ALA A 106 10.73 7.59 -5.55
CA ALA A 106 11.01 8.51 -6.64
C ALA A 106 10.96 9.96 -6.12
N VAL A 107 12.05 10.70 -6.28
CA VAL A 107 12.14 12.11 -5.85
C VAL A 107 11.08 12.97 -6.54
N ASN A 108 10.74 12.63 -7.78
CA ASN A 108 9.68 13.27 -8.55
C ASN A 108 8.80 12.21 -9.18
N ALA A 109 7.49 12.27 -8.93
CA ALA A 109 6.54 11.52 -9.71
C ALA A 109 6.66 11.95 -11.19
N PRO A 110 6.68 11.01 -12.16
CA PRO A 110 6.66 11.35 -13.57
C PRO A 110 5.53 12.33 -13.88
N PHE A 111 5.81 13.36 -14.68
CA PHE A 111 4.79 14.38 -15.02
C PHE A 111 3.53 13.76 -15.67
N SER A 112 3.67 12.61 -16.36
CA SER A 112 2.55 11.85 -16.90
C SER A 112 1.61 11.31 -15.81
N LEU A 113 2.12 10.98 -14.62
CA LEU A 113 1.32 10.56 -13.47
C LEU A 113 0.64 11.74 -12.79
N ILE A 114 1.24 12.92 -12.82
CA ILE A 114 0.63 14.13 -12.25
C ILE A 114 -0.51 14.64 -13.15
N MET A 115 -0.28 14.74 -14.45
CA MET A 115 -1.19 15.42 -15.39
C MET A 115 -1.96 14.50 -16.34
N GLY A 116 -1.55 13.24 -16.48
CA GLY A 116 -2.18 12.30 -17.40
C GLY A 116 -3.59 11.86 -16.96
N ARG A 117 -4.19 10.97 -17.75
CA ARG A 117 -5.43 10.24 -17.41
C ARG A 117 -5.26 8.73 -17.48
N ARG A 118 -4.01 8.27 -17.58
CA ARG A 118 -3.71 6.85 -17.68
C ARG A 118 -3.79 6.23 -16.29
N PRO A 119 -4.33 5.00 -16.18
CA PRO A 119 -4.28 4.26 -14.94
C PRO A 119 -2.82 4.02 -14.55
N TYR A 120 -2.56 4.03 -13.26
CA TYR A 120 -1.23 3.79 -12.72
C TYR A 120 -1.31 3.08 -11.37
N ILE A 121 -0.25 2.38 -11.01
CA ILE A 121 -0.06 1.87 -9.66
C ILE A 121 0.84 2.83 -8.90
N ASP A 122 0.41 3.23 -7.70
CA ASP A 122 1.23 3.94 -6.74
C ASP A 122 1.86 2.95 -5.77
N TYR A 123 3.19 2.81 -5.85
CA TYR A 123 3.96 1.94 -4.97
C TYR A 123 4.54 2.77 -3.83
N VAL A 124 4.12 2.50 -2.60
CA VAL A 124 4.57 3.30 -1.45
C VAL A 124 5.97 2.89 -0.98
N GLY A 125 6.38 1.65 -1.28
CA GLY A 125 7.64 1.07 -0.82
C GLY A 125 7.48 0.33 0.49
N ARG A 126 8.59 0.17 1.23
CA ARG A 126 8.62 -0.48 2.54
C ARG A 126 7.86 0.34 3.58
N ALA A 127 6.90 -0.29 4.23
CA ALA A 127 6.15 0.24 5.35
C ALA A 127 6.02 -0.82 6.45
N SER A 128 5.88 -0.40 7.70
CA SER A 128 5.48 -1.35 8.74
C SER A 128 4.07 -1.89 8.44
N ARG A 129 3.70 -3.03 9.06
CA ARG A 129 2.36 -3.60 8.86
C ARG A 129 1.26 -2.62 9.26
N GLU A 130 1.47 -1.89 10.35
CA GLU A 130 0.55 -0.88 10.87
C GLU A 130 0.44 0.30 9.89
N GLN A 131 1.58 0.84 9.44
CA GLN A 131 1.60 1.91 8.46
C GLN A 131 0.90 1.51 7.15
N TRP A 132 1.17 0.29 6.67
CA TRP A 132 0.55 -0.23 5.45
C TRP A 132 -0.97 -0.36 5.59
N GLN A 133 -1.49 -0.80 6.74
CA GLN A 133 -2.94 -0.85 6.98
C GLN A 133 -3.59 0.53 7.08
N ASP A 134 -2.86 1.55 7.53
CA ASP A 134 -3.44 2.86 7.79
C ASP A 134 -3.36 3.80 6.58
N TRP A 135 -2.17 3.97 5.99
CA TRP A 135 -1.94 5.01 4.98
C TRP A 135 -0.82 4.73 3.97
N ALA A 136 0.01 3.71 4.18
CA ALA A 136 1.19 3.42 3.37
C ALA A 136 1.02 2.17 2.50
N HIS A 137 -0.15 2.02 1.86
CA HIS A 137 -0.49 0.87 1.03
C HIS A 137 -0.36 1.16 -0.47
N ASP A 138 -0.12 0.11 -1.24
CA ASP A 138 -0.06 0.19 -2.69
C ASP A 138 -1.46 0.30 -3.31
N ASP A 139 -1.61 1.20 -4.28
CA ASP A 139 -2.89 1.59 -4.86
C ASP A 139 -2.92 1.47 -6.39
N LEU A 140 -4.03 0.98 -6.95
CA LEU A 140 -4.32 1.07 -8.39
C LEU A 140 -5.28 2.21 -8.62
N HIS A 141 -4.80 3.27 -9.28
CA HIS A 141 -5.60 4.44 -9.61
C HIS A 141 -6.19 4.31 -11.02
N GLY A 142 -7.48 4.61 -11.12
CA GLY A 142 -8.18 4.74 -12.40
C GLY A 142 -7.85 6.03 -13.15
N ALA A 143 -8.55 6.25 -14.27
CA ALA A 143 -8.37 7.43 -15.12
C ALA A 143 -8.71 8.77 -14.41
N ASN A 144 -9.50 8.72 -13.35
CA ASN A 144 -9.92 9.88 -12.54
C ASN A 144 -8.99 10.14 -11.33
N ARG A 145 -7.87 9.41 -11.20
CA ARG A 145 -6.93 9.49 -10.07
C ARG A 145 -7.48 9.04 -8.72
N VAL A 146 -8.69 8.51 -8.67
CA VAL A 146 -9.22 7.89 -7.47
C VAL A 146 -8.73 6.44 -7.42
N PRO A 147 -8.25 5.95 -6.26
CA PRO A 147 -7.93 4.53 -6.09
C PRO A 147 -9.16 3.66 -6.38
N GLU A 148 -9.06 2.81 -7.38
CA GLU A 148 -10.05 1.77 -7.66
C GLU A 148 -9.83 0.57 -6.74
N TYR A 149 -8.56 0.24 -6.49
CA TYR A 149 -8.14 -0.77 -5.52
C TYR A 149 -7.04 -0.20 -4.63
N THR A 150 -7.09 -0.54 -3.35
CA THR A 150 -6.05 -0.22 -2.38
C THR A 150 -5.54 -1.48 -1.69
N HIS A 151 -4.46 -1.35 -0.90
CA HIS A 151 -3.88 -2.49 -0.18
C HIS A 151 -3.53 -3.63 -1.14
N LEU A 152 -2.94 -3.30 -2.28
CA LEU A 152 -2.56 -4.30 -3.27
C LEU A 152 -1.52 -5.24 -2.67
N GLN A 153 -1.80 -6.54 -2.79
CA GLN A 153 -0.98 -7.59 -2.24
C GLN A 153 -1.01 -8.83 -3.13
N VAL A 154 0.05 -9.62 -3.07
CA VAL A 154 0.19 -10.87 -3.82
C VAL A 154 0.35 -12.04 -2.85
N ARG A 155 0.07 -13.25 -3.33
CA ARG A 155 0.36 -14.46 -2.56
C ARG A 155 1.87 -14.70 -2.51
N ALA A 156 2.45 -14.64 -1.32
CA ALA A 156 3.87 -14.87 -1.12
C ALA A 156 4.36 -16.24 -1.66
N PRO A 157 3.62 -17.36 -1.52
CA PRO A 157 4.02 -18.63 -2.12
C PRO A 157 4.14 -18.62 -3.66
N ASP A 158 3.37 -17.77 -4.36
CA ASP A 158 3.51 -17.65 -5.82
C ASP A 158 4.81 -16.93 -6.19
N ILE A 159 5.19 -15.90 -5.40
CA ILE A 159 6.47 -15.20 -5.58
C ILE A 159 7.64 -16.14 -5.33
N ALA A 160 7.64 -16.87 -4.20
CA ALA A 160 8.69 -17.84 -3.88
C ALA A 160 8.86 -18.92 -4.96
N ARG A 161 7.75 -19.39 -5.54
CA ARG A 161 7.77 -20.41 -6.59
C ARG A 161 8.34 -19.90 -7.91
N ILE A 162 8.03 -18.66 -8.31
CA ILE A 162 8.42 -18.10 -9.62
C ILE A 162 9.83 -17.49 -9.57
N TRP A 163 10.20 -16.88 -8.45
CA TRP A 163 11.51 -16.28 -8.22
C TRP A 163 12.19 -16.93 -7.01
N PRO A 164 12.69 -18.17 -7.17
CA PRO A 164 13.30 -18.94 -6.09
C PRO A 164 14.74 -18.48 -5.83
N PHE A 165 14.91 -17.22 -5.43
CA PHE A 165 16.21 -16.72 -5.02
C PHE A 165 16.63 -17.41 -3.73
N PRO A 166 17.94 -17.68 -3.55
CA PRO A 166 18.43 -18.23 -2.29
C PRO A 166 18.09 -17.23 -1.19
N ALA A 167 17.22 -17.64 -0.26
CA ALA A 167 16.96 -16.85 0.93
C ALA A 167 18.32 -16.61 1.59
N ARG A 168 18.80 -15.36 1.60
CA ARG A 168 19.85 -15.01 2.52
C ARG A 168 19.22 -15.18 3.89
N LEU A 169 19.46 -16.34 4.51
CA LEU A 169 19.57 -16.41 5.96
C LEU A 169 20.42 -15.20 6.30
N ALA A 170 19.82 -14.18 6.93
CA ALA A 170 20.54 -12.98 7.34
C ALA A 170 21.82 -13.52 7.95
N ALA A 171 22.95 -13.34 7.25
CA ALA A 171 24.23 -13.83 7.75
C ALA A 171 24.25 -13.26 9.15
N PRO A 172 24.32 -14.13 10.21
CA PRO A 172 24.12 -13.69 11.57
C PRO A 172 24.98 -12.46 11.69
N LEU A 173 24.35 -11.30 11.85
CA LEU A 173 25.01 -9.99 11.82
C LEU A 173 26.19 -10.22 12.74
N GLU A 174 27.38 -10.38 12.16
CA GLU A 174 28.60 -10.71 12.89
C GLU A 174 28.57 -9.71 14.01
N ALA A 175 28.34 -10.22 15.22
CA ALA A 175 27.93 -9.40 16.34
C ALA A 175 28.99 -8.32 16.41
N SER A 176 28.64 -7.12 15.94
CA SER A 176 29.44 -5.95 16.20
C SER A 176 29.56 -6.00 17.69
N GLU A 177 30.80 -6.18 18.17
CA GLU A 177 31.17 -6.34 19.56
C GLU A 177 30.75 -5.06 20.30
N CYS A 178 29.44 -4.89 20.47
CA CYS A 178 28.85 -4.07 21.48
C CYS A 178 29.20 -4.83 22.74
N ASP A 179 30.24 -4.35 23.39
CA ASP A 179 30.58 -4.56 24.78
C ASP A 179 29.33 -4.30 25.66
N GLU A 180 28.40 -5.25 25.67
CA GLU A 180 27.26 -5.31 26.58
C GLU A 180 27.63 -6.27 27.71
N THR A 181 28.07 -5.65 28.79
CA THR A 181 27.91 -6.17 30.14
C THR A 181 26.47 -6.66 30.36
N SER A 182 26.26 -7.93 30.07
CA SER A 182 25.33 -8.88 30.72
C SER A 182 24.26 -8.22 31.61
N SER A 183 23.23 -7.64 30.99
CA SER A 183 21.92 -7.44 31.64
C SER A 183 20.97 -8.50 31.12
N ARG A 184 21.09 -9.71 31.68
CA ARG A 184 20.10 -10.77 31.50
C ARG A 184 18.72 -10.20 31.88
N PRO A 185 17.65 -10.44 31.11
CA PRO A 185 16.30 -10.11 31.54
C PRO A 185 16.01 -10.89 32.82
N GLY A 186 15.97 -10.17 33.93
CA GLY A 186 15.67 -10.72 35.24
C GLY A 186 14.32 -11.42 35.21
N ARG A 187 14.26 -12.60 35.82
CA ARG A 187 13.02 -13.29 36.15
C ARG A 187 12.03 -12.26 36.73
N PRO A 188 10.79 -12.15 36.20
CA PRO A 188 9.80 -11.21 36.72
C PRO A 188 9.69 -11.38 38.23
N THR A 189 9.76 -10.27 38.97
CA THR A 189 9.60 -10.32 40.42
C THR A 189 8.16 -10.71 40.76
N ASP A 190 7.94 -11.33 41.92
CA ASP A 190 6.60 -11.76 42.34
C ASP A 190 5.60 -10.60 42.40
N GLU A 191 6.07 -9.36 42.60
CA GLU A 191 5.25 -8.14 42.50
C GLU A 191 4.77 -7.86 41.07
N GLN A 192 5.63 -8.03 40.06
CA GLN A 192 5.23 -7.85 38.65
C GLN A 192 4.21 -8.91 38.23
N VAL A 193 4.36 -10.15 38.71
CA VAL A 193 3.40 -11.22 38.43
C VAL A 193 2.05 -10.91 39.08
N ARG A 194 2.02 -10.38 40.32
CA ARG A 194 0.77 -9.97 40.98
C ARG A 194 0.07 -8.84 40.24
N ALA A 195 0.80 -7.82 39.79
CA ALA A 195 0.24 -6.71 39.04
C ALA A 195 -0.42 -7.16 37.72
N ILE A 196 0.19 -8.11 37.00
CA ILE A 196 -0.37 -8.68 35.77
C ILE A 196 -1.68 -9.43 36.06
N ILE A 197 -1.74 -10.20 37.15
CA ILE A 197 -2.94 -10.95 37.53
C ILE A 197 -4.09 -10.01 37.95
N GLU A 198 -3.78 -8.94 38.68
CA GLU A 198 -4.77 -7.96 39.12
C GLU A 198 -5.38 -7.20 37.93
N GLN A 199 -4.54 -6.74 37.00
CA GLN A 199 -4.98 -6.05 35.79
C GLN A 199 -5.89 -6.92 34.91
N GLU A 200 -5.60 -8.22 34.79
CA GLU A 200 -6.40 -9.15 34.00
C GLU A 200 -7.76 -9.46 34.68
N ASN A 201 -7.81 -9.49 36.01
CA ASN A 201 -9.05 -9.66 36.76
C ASN A 201 -9.98 -8.44 36.64
N GLU A 202 -9.44 -7.22 36.65
CA GLU A 202 -10.22 -6.00 36.40
C GLU A 202 -10.85 -5.99 34.99
N ARG A 203 -10.08 -6.38 33.97
CA ARG A 203 -10.60 -6.51 32.59
C ARG A 203 -11.77 -7.48 32.51
N ARG A 204 -11.71 -8.60 33.25
CA ARG A 204 -12.79 -9.60 33.29
C ARG A 204 -14.02 -9.11 34.06
N ALA A 205 -13.86 -8.26 35.07
CA ALA A 205 -14.98 -7.67 35.80
C ALA A 205 -15.79 -6.71 34.91
N ILE A 206 -15.12 -5.91 34.08
CA ILE A 206 -15.76 -4.98 33.14
C ILE A 206 -16.58 -5.75 32.09
N SER A 207 -16.04 -6.86 31.56
CA SER A 207 -16.70 -7.70 30.56
C SER A 207 -17.98 -8.40 31.06
N LYS A 208 -18.15 -8.58 32.37
CA LYS A 208 -19.31 -9.28 32.96
C LYS A 208 -20.49 -8.38 33.33
N SER A 209 -20.44 -7.09 33.05
CA SER A 209 -21.60 -6.21 33.27
C SER A 209 -22.59 -6.40 32.10
N PRO A 210 -23.78 -7.00 32.32
CA PRO A 210 -24.77 -7.14 31.27
C PRO A 210 -25.42 -5.77 31.06
N ASN A 211 -24.80 -4.93 30.23
CA ASN A 211 -25.46 -3.76 29.70
C ASN A 211 -26.59 -4.26 28.78
N LYS A 212 -27.79 -4.37 29.35
CA LYS A 212 -29.04 -4.37 28.58
C LYS A 212 -29.14 -3.00 27.92
N VAL A 213 -28.47 -2.85 26.77
CA VAL A 213 -28.74 -1.77 25.83
C VAL A 213 -30.15 -2.03 25.31
N THR A 214 -31.12 -1.34 25.90
CA THR A 214 -32.49 -1.31 25.40
C THR A 214 -32.46 -0.67 24.02
N GLN A 215 -33.10 -1.36 23.07
CA GLN A 215 -33.08 -1.14 21.62
C GLN A 215 -33.69 0.21 21.15
N ASN A 216 -33.80 1.19 22.04
CA ASN A 216 -34.67 2.35 21.89
C ASN A 216 -33.89 3.67 21.67
N GLU A 217 -32.60 3.74 22.00
CA GLU A 217 -31.81 4.98 21.92
C GLU A 217 -30.96 5.08 20.64
N ALA A 218 -30.60 3.96 20.01
CA ALA A 218 -29.85 3.96 18.74
C ALA A 218 -30.68 4.49 17.55
N GLY A 219 -32.01 4.53 17.67
CA GLY A 219 -32.91 5.05 16.64
C GLY A 219 -33.12 6.57 16.67
N GLU A 220 -32.82 7.25 17.78
CA GLU A 220 -32.99 8.71 17.89
C GLU A 220 -31.74 9.49 17.46
N LEU A 221 -30.53 8.95 17.67
CA LEU A 221 -29.29 9.59 17.23
C LEU A 221 -29.13 9.68 15.70
N VAL A 222 -29.80 8.79 14.94
CA VAL A 222 -29.79 8.84 13.47
C VAL A 222 -30.75 9.91 12.92
N ARG A 223 -31.70 10.42 13.72
CA ARG A 223 -32.60 11.51 13.30
C ARG A 223 -32.06 12.90 13.63
N SER A 224 -31.18 13.04 14.62
CA SER A 224 -30.60 14.34 15.00
C SER A 224 -29.38 14.74 14.15
N LEU A 225 -28.72 13.77 13.52
CA LEU A 225 -27.75 14.03 12.45
C LEU A 225 -28.49 14.32 11.15
N GLY A 226 -28.92 15.57 11.01
CA GLY A 226 -29.55 16.13 9.83
C GLY A 226 -28.64 16.04 8.61
N PHE A 227 -28.60 14.89 7.95
CA PHE A 227 -28.26 14.83 6.54
C PHE A 227 -29.46 15.35 5.76
N SER A 228 -29.38 16.63 5.40
CA SER A 228 -30.19 17.20 4.33
C SER A 228 -29.77 16.49 3.03
N VAL A 229 -30.36 15.33 2.78
CA VAL A 229 -30.36 14.74 1.45
C VAL A 229 -31.31 15.62 0.64
N ASP A 230 -30.74 16.64 0.01
CA ASP A 230 -31.43 17.31 -1.08
C ASP A 230 -31.90 16.22 -2.03
N ARG A 231 -33.22 16.16 -2.21
CA ARG A 231 -33.89 15.40 -3.25
C ARG A 231 -33.37 15.90 -4.60
N LEU A 232 -32.19 15.43 -4.99
CA LEU A 232 -31.69 15.51 -6.34
C LEU A 232 -32.75 14.86 -7.22
N GLN A 233 -33.25 15.67 -8.15
CA GLN A 233 -34.41 15.39 -8.96
C GLN A 233 -34.20 14.15 -9.83
N VAL A 234 -34.63 12.99 -9.33
CA VAL A 234 -34.74 11.72 -10.08
C VAL A 234 -35.65 11.87 -11.34
N ARG A 235 -36.39 12.98 -11.47
CA ARG A 235 -37.20 13.29 -12.65
C ARG A 235 -36.43 13.84 -13.86
N SER A 236 -35.14 14.17 -13.73
CA SER A 236 -34.32 14.66 -14.86
C SER A 236 -33.79 13.51 -15.74
N ILE A 237 -33.25 12.46 -15.13
CA ILE A 237 -32.58 11.34 -15.85
C ILE A 237 -33.57 10.50 -16.67
N ALA A 238 -34.82 10.36 -16.22
CA ALA A 238 -35.85 9.63 -16.95
C ALA A 238 -36.31 10.33 -18.25
N ARG A 239 -36.03 11.62 -18.42
CA ARG A 239 -36.41 12.38 -19.63
C ARG A 239 -35.33 12.31 -20.72
N GLU A 240 -34.08 12.12 -20.33
CA GLU A 240 -32.94 12.07 -21.25
C GLU A 240 -32.81 10.70 -21.96
N LEU A 241 -33.21 9.61 -21.30
CA LEU A 241 -33.22 8.27 -21.89
C LEU A 241 -34.36 8.01 -22.89
N LYS A 242 -35.38 8.89 -22.97
CA LYS A 242 -36.50 8.74 -23.91
C LYS A 242 -36.28 9.46 -25.26
N GLY A 243 -35.25 10.29 -25.38
CA GLY A 243 -34.97 11.10 -26.58
C GLY A 243 -34.11 10.40 -27.65
N ASN A 244 -33.26 9.44 -27.27
CA ASN A 244 -32.21 8.91 -28.17
C ASN A 244 -32.57 7.68 -29.00
N ASN A 245 -33.84 7.23 -29.01
CA ASN A 245 -34.26 6.02 -29.73
C ASN A 245 -35.00 6.26 -31.06
N LYS A 246 -34.82 7.42 -31.70
CA LYS A 246 -35.41 7.73 -33.03
C LYS A 246 -34.34 8.10 -34.08
N SER A 247 -33.51 7.14 -34.45
CA SER A 247 -32.77 7.18 -35.72
C SER A 247 -32.75 5.77 -36.34
N GLY A 248 -33.87 5.40 -36.95
CA GLY A 248 -33.95 4.20 -37.79
C GLY A 248 -33.18 4.38 -39.10
N PRO A 249 -32.63 3.31 -39.68
CA PRO A 249 -31.90 3.37 -40.94
C PRO A 249 -32.86 3.60 -42.12
N GLN A 250 -32.65 4.67 -42.88
CA GLN A 250 -33.28 4.85 -44.19
C GLN A 250 -32.59 3.91 -45.19
N GLY A 251 -33.36 2.95 -45.71
CA GLY A 251 -32.92 2.08 -46.81
C GLY A 251 -32.87 2.81 -48.16
N PRO A 252 -32.15 2.26 -49.15
CA PRO A 252 -31.93 2.90 -50.44
C PRO A 252 -33.18 2.81 -51.32
N ARG A 253 -33.55 3.93 -51.95
CA ARG A 253 -34.55 3.96 -53.02
C ARG A 253 -33.90 3.56 -54.34
N LYS A 254 -34.59 2.68 -55.07
CA LYS A 254 -34.32 2.31 -56.46
C LYS A 254 -34.57 3.48 -57.40
#